data_AF-A0A0G0QQE3-F1
#
_entry.id   AF-A0A0G0QQE3-F1
#
_cell.length_a   1.000
_cell.length_b   1.000
_cell.length_c   1.000
_cell.angle_alpha   90.00
_cell.angle_beta   90.00
_cell.angle_gamma   90.00
#
_symmetry.space_group_name_H-M   'P 1'
#
loop_
_entity.id
_entity.type
_entity.pdbx_description
1 polymer ?
#
loop_
_entity_poly.entity_id
_entity_poly.type
_entity_poly.pdbx_seq_one_letter_code
_entity_poly.pdbx_strand_id
1 'polypeptide(L)'
;MIIGLQLVAIVFALIMIYFAYLHYSRGELNGVEVLSWLIIWLSAIIIVVFPDLLRTFAQTFAISRLFDLMIVGGFIVVIPMIYISYVRTKRLEKKLEDYIRKETLKQTKK
;
A
#
# COMPACT_ATOMS: atom_id res chain seq x y z
N MET A 1 -4.11 -24.24 8.42
CA MET A 1 -3.69 -22.92 8.95
C MET A 1 -4.00 -22.89 10.44
N ILE A 2 -3.20 -22.21 11.25
CA ILE A 2 -3.54 -22.00 12.66
C ILE A 2 -4.67 -20.97 12.68
N ILE A 3 -5.84 -21.34 13.19
CA ILE A 3 -7.07 -20.51 13.20
C ILE A 3 -6.79 -19.11 13.79
N GLY A 4 -5.90 -19.03 14.79
CA GLY A 4 -5.46 -17.76 15.38
C GLY A 4 -4.83 -16.79 14.38
N LEU A 5 -4.05 -17.26 13.40
CA LEU A 5 -3.41 -16.39 12.41
C LEU A 5 -4.44 -15.81 11.43
N GLN A 6 -5.46 -16.58 11.05
CA GLN A 6 -6.54 -16.09 10.17
C GLN A 6 -7.36 -15.01 10.85
N LEU A 7 -7.72 -15.20 12.12
CA LEU A 7 -8.45 -14.20 12.91
C LEU A 7 -7.68 -12.88 13.01
N VAL A 8 -6.38 -12.95 13.35
CA VAL A 8 -5.52 -11.75 13.42
C VAL A 8 -5.44 -11.05 12.07
N ALA A 9 -5.26 -11.80 10.98
CA ALA A 9 -5.18 -11.23 9.64
C ALA A 9 -6.50 -10.55 9.19
N ILE A 10 -7.65 -11.15 9.50
CA ILE A 10 -8.97 -10.57 9.18
C ILE A 10 -9.21 -9.29 9.98
N VAL A 11 -8.96 -9.30 11.30
CA VAL A 11 -9.09 -8.11 12.14
C VAL A 11 -8.16 -6.99 11.64
N PHE A 12 -6.92 -7.33 11.29
CA PHE A 12 -5.97 -6.38 10.74
C PHE A 12 -6.46 -5.78 9.42
N ALA A 13 -6.97 -6.60 8.49
CA ALA A 13 -7.51 -6.12 7.24
C ALA A 13 -8.72 -5.19 7.44
N LEU A 14 -9.60 -5.49 8.39
CA LEU A 14 -10.74 -4.61 8.75
C LEU A 14 -10.28 -3.27 9.31
N ILE A 15 -9.28 -3.26 10.19
CA ILE A 15 -8.68 -2.02 10.73
C ILE A 15 -8.10 -1.18 9.58
N MET A 16 -7.41 -1.81 8.63
CA MET A 16 -6.82 -1.10 7.50
C MET A 16 -7.87 -0.54 6.53
N ILE A 17 -8.97 -1.27 6.31
CA ILE A 17 -10.13 -0.76 5.56
C ILE A 17 -10.73 0.46 6.27
N TYR A 18 -10.87 0.41 7.60
CA TYR A 18 -11.35 1.53 8.39
C TYR A 18 -10.44 2.76 8.27
N PHE A 19 -9.11 2.57 8.33
CA PHE A 19 -8.18 3.67 8.10
C PHE A 19 -8.27 4.25 6.70
N ALA A 20 -8.40 3.42 5.66
CA ALA A 20 -8.59 3.90 4.29
C ALA A 20 -9.84 4.79 4.16
N TYR A 21 -10.94 4.41 4.83
CA TYR A 21 -12.15 5.22 4.91
C TYR A 21 -11.96 6.52 5.72
N LEU A 22 -11.24 6.46 6.84
CA LEU A 22 -10.95 7.63 7.67
C LEU A 22 -10.14 8.68 6.90
N HIS A 23 -9.10 8.26 6.19
CA HIS A 23 -8.26 9.15 5.37
C HIS A 23 -9.02 9.72 4.16
N TYR A 24 -9.98 8.96 3.59
CA TYR A 24 -10.92 9.50 2.60
C TYR A 24 -11.77 10.63 3.17
N SER A 25 -12.37 10.40 4.35
CA SER A 25 -13.23 11.39 5.02
C SER A 25 -12.48 12.68 5.40
N ARG A 26 -11.16 12.61 5.54
CA ARG A 26 -10.29 13.78 5.83
C ARG A 26 -9.84 14.52 4.58
N GLY A 27 -10.17 14.04 3.38
CA GLY A 27 -9.74 14.61 2.11
C GLY A 27 -8.25 14.42 1.81
N GLU A 28 -7.56 13.56 2.56
CA GLU A 28 -6.13 13.28 2.40
C GLU A 28 -5.87 12.29 1.24
N LEU A 29 -6.85 11.44 0.93
CA LEU A 29 -6.80 10.46 -0.15
C LEU A 29 -7.85 10.75 -1.21
N ASN A 30 -7.45 10.60 -2.47
CA ASN A 30 -8.37 10.71 -3.60
C ASN A 30 -9.23 9.44 -3.71
N GLY A 31 -10.44 9.52 -4.27
CA GLY A 31 -11.37 8.38 -4.34
C GLY A 31 -10.78 7.14 -5.04
N VAL A 32 -9.89 7.34 -6.01
CA VAL A 32 -9.15 6.27 -6.71
C VAL A 32 -8.15 5.54 -5.79
N GLU A 33 -7.50 6.28 -4.88
CA GLU A 33 -6.51 5.73 -3.95
C GLU A 33 -7.20 4.86 -2.90
N VAL A 34 -8.37 5.30 -2.41
CA VAL A 34 -9.20 4.54 -1.47
C VAL A 34 -9.74 3.27 -2.11
N LEU A 35 -10.19 3.34 -3.37
CA LEU A 35 -10.63 2.17 -4.11
C LEU A 35 -9.50 1.14 -4.26
N SER A 36 -8.28 1.62 -4.56
CA SER A 36 -7.10 0.76 -4.67
C SER A 36 -6.77 0.08 -3.34
N TRP A 37 -6.82 0.81 -2.23
CA TRP A 37 -6.64 0.25 -0.89
C TRP A 37 -7.72 -0.78 -0.53
N LEU A 38 -8.98 -0.50 -0.84
CA LEU A 38 -10.07 -1.46 -0.64
C LEU A 38 -9.84 -2.75 -1.42
N ILE A 39 -9.43 -2.65 -2.70
CA ILE A 39 -9.13 -3.83 -3.53
C ILE A 39 -8.00 -4.66 -2.91
N ILE A 40 -6.94 -4.04 -2.42
CA ILE A 40 -5.80 -4.73 -1.79
C ILE A 40 -6.26 -5.48 -0.52
N TRP A 41 -6.98 -4.81 0.38
CA TRP A 41 -7.41 -5.44 1.64
C TRP A 41 -8.50 -6.49 1.44
N LEU A 42 -9.42 -6.28 0.51
CA LEU A 42 -10.40 -7.31 0.13
C LEU A 42 -9.72 -8.53 -0.48
N SER A 43 -8.72 -8.32 -1.35
CA SER A 43 -7.92 -9.41 -1.91
C SER A 43 -7.21 -10.19 -0.81
N ALA A 44 -6.62 -9.50 0.19
CA ALA A 44 -5.99 -10.14 1.33
C ALA A 44 -6.98 -10.98 2.16
N ILE A 45 -8.20 -10.48 2.40
CA ILE A 45 -9.25 -11.24 3.11
C ILE A 45 -9.63 -12.49 2.31
N ILE A 46 -9.86 -12.38 1.00
CA ILE A 46 -10.20 -13.52 0.14
C ILE A 46 -9.12 -14.60 0.21
N ILE A 47 -7.86 -14.19 0.14
CA ILE A 47 -6.68 -15.06 0.24
C ILE A 47 -6.62 -15.81 1.58
N VAL A 48 -6.92 -15.11 2.69
CA VAL A 48 -6.89 -15.68 4.04
C VAL A 48 -8.05 -16.66 4.27
N VAL A 49 -9.23 -16.35 3.75
CA VAL A 49 -10.45 -17.16 3.92
C VAL A 49 -10.44 -18.37 2.98
N PHE A 50 -9.94 -18.23 1.75
CA PHE A 50 -9.88 -19.28 0.73
C PHE A 50 -8.44 -19.61 0.32
N PRO A 51 -7.66 -20.27 1.20
CA PRO A 51 -6.27 -20.63 0.90
C PRO A 51 -6.16 -21.66 -0.23
N ASP A 52 -7.23 -22.42 -0.51
CA ASP A 52 -7.24 -23.45 -1.55
C ASP A 52 -7.18 -22.87 -2.98
N LEU A 53 -7.79 -21.70 -3.21
CA LEU A 53 -7.71 -21.00 -4.51
C LEU A 53 -6.26 -20.64 -4.87
N LEU A 54 -5.51 -20.17 -3.88
CA LEU A 54 -4.09 -19.87 -4.04
C LEU A 54 -3.24 -21.13 -4.15
N ARG A 55 -3.70 -22.26 -3.60
CA ARG A 55 -2.98 -23.54 -3.65
C ARG A 55 -2.92 -24.06 -5.07
N THR A 56 -4.04 -23.95 -5.80
CA THR A 56 -4.08 -24.29 -7.23
C THR A 56 -3.16 -23.38 -8.05
N PHE A 57 -3.16 -22.07 -7.79
CA PHE A 57 -2.23 -21.14 -8.44
C PHE A 57 -0.76 -21.42 -8.10
N ALA A 58 -0.44 -21.70 -6.83
CA ALA A 58 0.92 -21.97 -6.37
C ALA A 58 1.51 -23.25 -6.99
N GLN A 59 0.67 -24.27 -7.21
CA GLN A 59 1.05 -25.50 -7.91
C GLN A 59 1.43 -25.22 -9.37
N THR A 60 0.74 -24.31 -10.06
CA THR A 60 1.09 -23.89 -11.43
C THR A 60 2.43 -23.16 -11.49
N PHE A 61 2.76 -22.37 -10.46
CA PHE A 61 4.02 -21.62 -10.38
C PHE A 61 5.20 -22.42 -9.78
N ALA A 62 5.03 -23.73 -9.54
CA ALA A 62 6.03 -24.61 -8.91
C ALA A 62 6.55 -24.12 -7.54
N ILE A 63 5.77 -23.26 -6.86
CA ILE A 63 6.12 -22.74 -5.53
C ILE A 63 5.60 -23.75 -4.50
N SER A 64 6.53 -24.46 -3.86
CA SER A 64 6.20 -25.51 -2.88
C SER A 64 5.48 -24.99 -1.62
N ARG A 65 5.50 -23.67 -1.38
CA ARG A 65 4.96 -23.06 -0.17
C ARG A 65 4.13 -21.82 -0.49
N LEU A 66 2.82 -21.91 -0.24
CA LEU A 66 1.84 -20.82 -0.36
C LEU A 66 2.33 -19.48 0.22
N PHE A 67 2.99 -19.55 1.37
CA PHE A 67 3.51 -18.39 2.08
C PHE A 67 4.56 -17.62 1.27
N ASP A 68 5.41 -18.32 0.52
CA ASP A 68 6.48 -17.70 -0.26
C ASP A 68 5.88 -16.91 -1.43
N LEU A 69 4.82 -17.44 -2.06
CA LEU A 69 4.09 -16.73 -3.11
C LEU A 69 3.43 -15.46 -2.59
N MET A 70 2.82 -15.52 -1.40
CA MET A 70 2.22 -14.35 -0.75
C MET A 70 3.26 -13.29 -0.41
N ILE A 71 4.42 -13.69 0.13
CA ILE A 71 5.51 -12.77 0.46
C ILE A 71 6.06 -12.10 -0.80
N VAL A 72 6.38 -12.90 -1.83
CA VAL A 72 6.96 -12.38 -3.07
C VAL A 72 5.97 -11.44 -3.76
N GLY A 73 4.68 -11.81 -3.83
CA GLY A 73 3.64 -10.94 -4.35
C GLY A 73 3.50 -9.64 -3.56
N GLY A 74 3.55 -9.72 -2.23
CA GLY A 74 3.55 -8.55 -1.35
C GLY A 74 4.74 -7.63 -1.62
N PHE A 75 5.95 -8.17 -1.74
CA PHE A 75 7.14 -7.38 -2.05
C PHE A 75 7.07 -6.72 -3.44
N ILE A 76 6.57 -7.43 -4.45
CA ILE A 76 6.40 -6.88 -5.80
C ILE A 76 5.50 -5.65 -5.80
N VAL A 77 4.50 -5.58 -4.91
CA VAL A 77 3.59 -4.43 -4.82
C VAL A 77 4.14 -3.34 -3.90
N VAL A 78 4.62 -3.71 -2.71
CA VAL A 78 5.03 -2.77 -1.66
C VAL A 78 6.32 -2.03 -2.03
N ILE A 79 7.30 -2.72 -2.61
CA ILE A 79 8.61 -2.11 -2.92
C ILE A 79 8.46 -0.95 -3.93
N PRO A 80 7.78 -1.13 -5.10
CA PRO A 80 7.56 -0.02 -6.02
C PRO A 80 6.72 1.11 -5.40
N MET A 81 5.74 0.78 -4.56
CA MET A 81 4.89 1.77 -3.91
C MET A 81 5.70 2.67 -2.98
N ILE A 82 6.59 2.10 -2.15
CA ILE A 82 7.52 2.84 -1.31
C ILE A 82 8.49 3.66 -2.16
N TYR A 83 9.03 3.08 -3.23
CA TYR A 83 9.95 3.78 -4.13
C TYR A 83 9.30 5.01 -4.77
N ILE A 84 8.08 4.88 -5.30
CA ILE A 84 7.32 6.00 -5.88
C ILE A 84 7.05 7.08 -4.83
N SER A 85 6.65 6.67 -3.61
CA SER A 85 6.44 7.59 -2.49
C SER A 85 7.70 8.37 -2.14
N TYR A 86 8.84 7.69 -2.03
CA TYR A 86 10.14 8.31 -1.77
C TYR A 86 10.53 9.32 -2.87
N VAL A 87 10.40 8.94 -4.14
CA VAL A 87 10.71 9.84 -5.27
C VAL A 87 9.78 11.06 -5.29
N ARG A 88 8.48 10.87 -5.01
CA ARG A 88 7.52 12.00 -4.92
C ARG A 88 7.90 12.94 -3.78
N THR A 89 8.24 12.39 -2.61
CA THR A 89 8.67 13.18 -1.44
C THR A 89 9.92 14.00 -1.75
N LYS A 90 10.96 13.39 -2.33
CA LYS A 90 12.19 14.08 -2.72
C LYS A 90 11.96 15.18 -3.75
N ARG A 91 11.03 14.98 -4.69
CA ARG A 91 10.63 16.01 -5.66
C ARG A 91 9.89 17.18 -4.99
N LEU A 92 9.06 16.90 -3.99
CA LEU A 92 8.37 17.93 -3.22
C LEU A 92 9.35 18.76 -2.39
N GLU A 93 10.30 18.12 -1.71
CA GLU A 93 11.39 18.80 -0.97
C GLU A 93 12.16 19.76 -1.88
N LYS A 94 12.59 19.28 -3.05
CA LYS A 94 13.33 20.13 -4.01
C LYS A 94 12.49 21.31 -4.52
N LYS A 95 11.21 21.09 -4.81
CA LYS A 95 10.30 22.18 -5.23
C LYS A 95 10.11 23.23 -4.13
N LEU A 96 10.03 22.79 -2.88
CA LEU A 96 9.92 23.69 -1.73
C LEU A 96 11.20 24.51 -1.55
N GLU A 97 12.37 23.88 -1.66
CA GLU A 97 13.67 24.58 -1.62
C GLU A 97 13.78 25.63 -2.74
N ASP A 98 13.46 25.24 -3.98
CA ASP A 98 13.47 26.15 -5.13
C ASP A 98 12.48 27.31 -4.96
N TYR A 99 11.32 27.05 -4.35
CA TYR A 99 10.31 28.08 -4.07
C TYR A 99 10.83 29.09 -3.03
N ILE A 100 11.33 28.61 -1.89
CA ILE A 100 11.90 29.47 -0.84
C ILE A 100 13.08 30.29 -1.38
N ARG A 101 13.97 29.66 -2.16
CA ARG A 101 15.12 30.34 -2.78
C ARG A 101 14.71 31.47 -3.74
N LYS A 102 13.67 31.24 -4.53
CA LYS A 102 13.13 32.27 -5.43
C LYS A 102 12.50 33.42 -4.67
N GLU A 103 11.77 33.13 -3.59
CA GLU A 103 11.14 34.18 -2.76
C GLU A 103 12.17 35.02 -2.01
N THR A 104 13.22 34.42 -1.44
CA THR A 104 14.29 35.19 -0.78
C THR A 104 15.04 36.10 -1.76
N LEU A 105 15.41 35.59 -2.93
CA LEU A 105 16.10 36.39 -3.96
C LEU A 105 15.24 37.54 -4.52
N LYS A 106 13.90 37.40 -4.54
CA LYS A 106 13.00 38.50 -4.90
C LYS A 106 12.96 39.58 -3.83
N GLN A 107 12.97 39.21 -2.55
CA GLN A 107 12.95 40.17 -1.44
C GLN A 107 14.24 41.00 -1.37
N THR A 108 15.39 40.42 -1.70
CA THR A 108 16.68 41.15 -1.69
C THR A 108 16.85 42.14 -2.85
N LYS A 109 16.02 42.06 -3.90
CA LYS A 109 16.05 42.98 -5.05
C LYS A 109 15.07 44.16 -4.93
N LYS A 110 14.29 44.24 -3.85
CA LYS A 110 13.40 45.36 -3.53
C LYS A 110 14.08 46.29 -2.54
#